data_AF-A0A2G9UT47-F1
#
_entry.id   AF-A0A2G9UT47-F1
#
_cell.length_a   1.000
_cell.length_b   1.000
_cell.length_c   1.000
_cell.angle_alpha   90.00
_cell.angle_beta   90.00
_cell.angle_gamma   90.00
#
_symmetry.space_group_name_H-M   'P 1'
#
loop_
_entity.id
_entity.type
_entity.pdbx_description
1 polymer ?
#
loop_
_entity_poly.entity_id
_entity_poly.type
_entity_poly.pdbx_seq_one_letter_code
_entity_poly.pdbx_strand_id
1 'polypeptide(L)'
;MKPMELVKKAMEEWLNNTSSFNTIVYQTSGYMGCAYRFTHRERFQYSEVACVYSRRLFEQWIRKPSGRNCIRDSDCDQFGRHFICLGRYGLCMDKPTRVYNYPFKKFRN
;
A
#
# COMPACT_ATOMS: atom_id res chain seq x y z
N MET A 1 -21.01 -10.76 -5.12
CA MET A 1 -20.12 -9.72 -4.58
C MET A 1 -19.32 -9.14 -5.73
N LYS A 2 -19.29 -7.82 -5.87
CA LYS A 2 -18.48 -7.16 -6.91
C LYS A 2 -17.00 -7.22 -6.52
N PRO A 3 -16.07 -7.22 -7.49
CA PRO A 3 -14.63 -7.26 -7.19
C PRO A 3 -14.15 -6.21 -6.17
N MET A 4 -14.66 -4.97 -6.26
CA MET A 4 -14.28 -3.90 -5.34
C MET A 4 -14.78 -4.12 -3.90
N GLU A 5 -15.94 -4.76 -3.73
CA GLU A 5 -16.48 -5.11 -2.41
C GLU A 5 -15.63 -6.18 -1.74
N LEU A 6 -15.16 -7.16 -2.52
CA LEU A 6 -14.25 -8.21 -2.05
C LEU A 6 -12.93 -7.60 -1.56
N VAL A 7 -12.32 -6.73 -2.37
CA VAL A 7 -11.05 -6.09 -2.00
C VAL A 7 -11.22 -5.24 -0.75
N LYS A 8 -12.31 -4.47 -0.64
CA LYS A 8 -12.62 -3.68 0.55
C LYS A 8 -12.72 -4.56 1.79
N LYS A 9 -13.48 -5.65 1.73
CA LYS A 9 -13.65 -6.59 2.85
C LYS A 9 -12.33 -7.24 3.26
N ALA A 10 -11.53 -7.70 2.30
CA ALA A 10 -10.21 -8.28 2.58
C ALA A 10 -9.28 -7.28 3.28
N MET A 11 -9.28 -6.02 2.84
CA MET A 11 -8.50 -4.95 3.49
C MET A 11 -8.97 -4.69 4.92
N GLU A 12 -10.28 -4.62 5.17
CA GLU A 12 -10.84 -4.45 6.51
C GLU A 12 -10.43 -5.60 7.45
N GLU A 13 -10.48 -6.84 6.97
CA GLU A 13 -10.04 -8.02 7.73
C GLU A 13 -8.53 -7.98 8.03
N TRP A 14 -7.71 -7.59 7.04
CA TRP A 14 -6.26 -7.50 7.22
C TRP A 14 -5.84 -6.37 8.16
N LEU A 15 -6.56 -5.25 8.19
CA LEU A 15 -6.31 -4.18 9.14
C LEU A 15 -6.58 -4.59 10.59
N ASN A 16 -7.46 -5.58 10.81
CA ASN A 16 -7.75 -6.15 12.11
C ASN A 16 -6.83 -7.32 12.50
N ASN A 17 -5.91 -7.75 11.63
CA ASN A 17 -4.95 -8.81 11.89
C ASN A 17 -3.54 -8.23 12.05
N THR A 18 -2.90 -8.43 13.20
CA THR A 18 -1.58 -7.83 13.52
C THR A 18 -0.49 -8.14 12.50
N SER A 19 -0.45 -9.37 11.96
CA SER A 19 0.57 -9.76 10.98
C SER A 19 0.35 -9.07 9.64
N SER A 20 -0.89 -9.06 9.15
CA SER A 20 -1.24 -8.39 7.89
C SER A 20 -1.14 -6.87 8.01
N PHE A 21 -1.58 -6.31 9.14
CA PHE A 21 -1.46 -4.89 9.46
C PHE A 21 -0.01 -4.41 9.37
N ASN A 22 0.93 -5.12 10.01
CA ASN A 22 2.36 -4.77 9.95
C ASN A 22 2.92 -4.77 8.53
N THR A 23 2.39 -5.63 7.65
CA THR A 23 2.75 -5.65 6.23
C THR A 23 2.20 -4.43 5.49
N ILE A 24 0.92 -4.11 5.70
CA ILE A 24 0.23 -2.99 5.04
C ILE A 24 0.85 -1.65 5.44
N VAL A 25 1.17 -1.46 6.73
CA VAL A 25 1.67 -0.18 7.25
C VAL A 25 3.20 -0.05 7.20
N TYR A 26 3.87 -0.96 6.49
CA TYR A 26 5.33 -0.96 6.43
C TYR A 26 5.85 0.22 5.59
N GLN A 27 6.42 1.20 6.28
CA GLN A 27 6.71 2.53 5.74
C GLN A 27 7.70 2.55 4.57
N THR A 28 8.54 1.52 4.40
CA THR A 28 9.52 1.48 3.30
C THR A 28 8.99 0.73 2.07
N SER A 29 7.77 0.17 2.12
CA SER A 29 7.16 -0.45 0.95
C SER A 29 6.52 0.61 0.05
N GLY A 30 7.32 1.17 -0.86
CA GLY A 30 6.85 2.18 -1.83
C GLY A 30 5.89 1.65 -2.91
N TYR A 31 5.80 0.33 -3.09
CA TYR A 31 4.97 -0.29 -4.12
C TYR A 31 4.23 -1.52 -3.61
N MET A 32 2.97 -1.64 -4.04
CA MET A 32 2.08 -2.76 -3.76
C MET A 32 1.31 -3.12 -5.05
N GLY A 33 1.19 -4.41 -5.34
CA GLY A 33 0.32 -4.94 -6.39
C GLY A 33 -0.60 -5.99 -5.81
N CYS A 34 -1.89 -5.96 -6.16
CA CYS A 34 -2.87 -6.91 -5.66
C CYS A 34 -3.58 -7.63 -6.81
N ALA A 35 -3.93 -8.88 -6.58
CA ALA A 35 -4.74 -9.70 -7.46
C ALA A 35 -5.86 -10.34 -6.65
N TYR A 36 -6.96 -10.64 -7.32
CA TYR A 36 -8.07 -11.40 -6.73
C TYR A 36 -8.50 -12.52 -7.66
N ARG A 37 -9.06 -13.57 -7.08
CA ARG A 37 -9.62 -14.71 -7.81
C ARG A 37 -10.96 -15.10 -7.22
N PHE A 38 -11.92 -15.40 -8.10
CA PHE A 38 -13.16 -16.07 -7.74
C PHE A 38 -13.07 -17.53 -8.18
N THR A 39 -13.23 -18.45 -7.24
CA THR A 39 -13.23 -19.87 -7.55
C THR A 39 -14.58 -20.47 -7.24
N HIS A 40 -15.17 -21.13 -8.24
CA HIS A 40 -16.33 -22.00 -8.09
C HIS A 40 -15.87 -23.45 -8.13
N ARG A 41 -16.04 -24.17 -7.02
CA ARG A 41 -15.89 -25.63 -6.98
C ARG A 41 -17.15 -26.24 -6.42
N GLU A 42 -17.85 -27.00 -7.26
CA GLU A 42 -19.06 -27.75 -6.90
C GLU A 42 -20.10 -26.91 -6.14
N ARG A 43 -20.13 -27.00 -4.80
CA ARG A 43 -21.07 -26.31 -3.89
C ARG A 43 -20.48 -25.10 -3.16
N PHE A 44 -19.18 -24.83 -3.31
CA PHE A 44 -18.49 -23.77 -2.59
C PHE A 44 -18.02 -22.68 -3.55
N GLN A 45 -18.32 -21.44 -3.17
CA GLN A 45 -17.80 -20.24 -3.80
C GLN A 45 -16.83 -19.60 -2.81
N TYR A 46 -15.54 -19.54 -3.16
CA TYR A 46 -14.56 -18.81 -2.38
C TYR A 46 -13.88 -17.75 -3.22
N SER A 47 -13.47 -16.68 -2.54
CA SER A 47 -12.83 -15.52 -3.12
C SER A 47 -11.51 -15.31 -2.41
N GLU A 48 -10.45 -15.09 -3.17
CA GLU A 48 -9.11 -14.87 -2.64
C GLU A 48 -8.63 -13.51 -3.10
N VAL A 49 -7.96 -12.79 -2.21
CA VAL A 49 -7.23 -11.57 -2.51
C VAL A 49 -5.81 -11.76 -2.01
N ALA A 50 -4.83 -11.42 -2.84
CA ALA A 50 -3.42 -11.46 -2.47
C ALA A 50 -2.77 -10.15 -2.89
N CYS A 51 -1.95 -9.58 -2.01
CA CYS A 51 -1.14 -8.41 -2.30
C CYS A 51 0.34 -8.76 -2.13
N VAL A 52 1.16 -8.26 -3.05
CA VAL A 52 2.61 -8.39 -3.04
C VAL A 52 3.21 -7.00 -2.85
N TYR A 53 4.17 -6.92 -1.94
CA TYR A 53 4.87 -5.69 -1.58
C TYR A 53 6.30 -5.75 -2.12
N SER A 54 6.78 -4.62 -2.64
CA SER A 54 8.12 -4.50 -3.24
C SER A 54 9.28 -4.78 -2.28
N ARG A 55 9.08 -4.55 -0.97
CA ARG A 55 10.05 -4.93 0.06
C ARG A 55 9.48 -6.06 0.91
N ARG A 56 10.28 -7.12 1.08
CA ARG A 56 9.95 -8.21 2.00
C ARG A 56 10.16 -7.74 3.44
N LEU A 57 9.24 -8.10 4.33
CA LEU A 57 9.33 -7.96 5.80
C LEU A 57 10.46 -8.80 6.45
N PHE A 58 11.55 -9.11 5.74
CA PHE A 58 12.65 -9.89 6.33
C PHE A 58 13.41 -9.12 7.42
N GLU A 59 13.05 -7.87 7.65
CA GLU A 59 13.55 -7.07 8.75
C GLU A 59 12.40 -6.71 9.70
N GLN A 60 11.89 -7.72 10.42
CA GLN A 60 11.07 -7.53 11.63
C GLN A 60 11.79 -6.65 12.71
N TRP A 61 13.05 -6.31 12.46
CA TRP A 61 13.94 -5.53 13.31
C TRP A 61 14.09 -4.06 12.89
N ILE A 62 13.58 -3.64 11.72
CA ILE A 62 13.49 -2.20 11.43
C ILE A 62 12.35 -1.64 12.27
N ARG A 63 12.71 -0.99 13.39
CA ARG A 63 11.79 -0.13 14.14
C ARG A 63 11.09 0.77 13.14
N LYS A 64 9.75 0.73 13.12
CA LYS A 64 8.91 1.67 12.38
C LYS A 64 9.48 3.08 12.62
N PRO A 65 10.07 3.75 11.60
CA PRO A 65 10.57 5.10 11.78
C PRO A 65 9.49 5.97 12.42
N SER A 66 9.77 6.44 13.62
CA SER A 66 8.97 7.44 14.29
C SER A 66 9.40 8.80 13.76
N GLY A 67 8.46 9.57 13.23
CA GLY A 67 8.77 10.85 12.61
C GLY A 67 7.51 11.63 12.31
N ARG A 68 7.69 12.90 11.95
CA ARG A 68 6.59 13.71 11.43
C ARG A 68 6.33 13.30 9.98
N ASN A 69 5.08 13.46 9.57
CA ASN A 69 4.72 13.41 8.16
C ASN A 69 5.58 14.41 7.38
N CYS A 70 5.89 14.09 6.11
CA CYS A 70 6.67 15.00 5.29
C CYS A 70 5.89 16.29 5.01
N ILE A 71 6.58 17.42 4.98
CA ILE A 71 6.05 18.73 4.58
C ILE A 71 6.76 19.19 3.29
N ARG A 72 8.01 18.75 3.09
CA ARG A 72 8.88 19.07 1.93
C ARG A 72 9.71 17.86 1.54
N ASP A 73 10.24 17.87 0.32
CA ASP A 73 11.00 16.74 -0.25
C ASP A 73 12.18 16.30 0.61
N SER A 74 12.89 17.23 1.25
CA SER A 74 14.02 16.93 2.13
C SER A 74 13.65 16.08 3.35
N ASP A 75 12.39 16.08 3.78
CA ASP A 75 11.93 15.24 4.89
C ASP A 75 11.90 13.74 4.49
N CYS A 76 12.00 13.45 3.19
CA CYS A 76 12.02 12.11 2.62
C CYS A 76 13.43 11.59 2.33
N ASP A 77 14.49 12.39 2.53
CA ASP A 77 15.87 12.02 2.21
C ASP A 77 16.34 10.75 2.94
N GLN A 78 15.76 10.46 4.11
CA GLN A 78 16.00 9.22 4.87
C GLN A 78 15.61 7.93 4.12
N PHE A 79 14.70 8.02 3.13
CA PHE A 79 14.29 6.91 2.29
C PHE A 79 15.09 6.83 0.98
N GLY A 80 15.84 7.87 0.66
CA GLY A 80 16.68 8.01 -0.53
C GLY A 80 16.45 9.35 -1.25
N ARG A 81 17.48 9.85 -1.93
CA ARG A 81 17.47 11.15 -2.64
C ARG A 81 16.49 11.23 -3.83
N HIS A 82 15.85 10.12 -4.17
CA HIS A 82 14.85 10.05 -5.23
C HIS A 82 13.43 10.16 -4.70
N PHE A 83 13.19 10.24 -3.39
CA PHE A 83 11.85 10.40 -2.85
C PHE A 83 11.44 11.88 -2.81
N ILE A 84 10.17 12.15 -3.11
CA ILE A 84 9.52 13.46 -2.99
C ILE A 84 8.40 13.39 -1.95
N CYS A 85 8.06 14.54 -1.40
CA CYS A 85 6.96 14.65 -0.45
C CYS A 85 5.65 14.97 -1.17
N LEU A 86 4.68 14.07 -1.04
CA LEU A 86 3.31 14.34 -1.40
C LEU A 86 2.61 15.09 -0.25
N GLY A 87 2.98 16.37 -0.07
CA GLY A 87 2.67 17.17 1.13
C GLY A 87 1.19 17.23 1.53
N ARG A 88 0.26 17.09 0.58
CA ARG A 88 -1.19 16.99 0.88
C ARG A 88 -1.55 15.78 1.75
N TYR A 89 -0.79 14.70 1.65
CA TYR A 89 -1.04 13.45 2.36
C TYR A 89 0.07 13.12 3.37
N GLY A 90 1.16 13.89 3.38
CA GLY A 90 2.29 13.67 4.29
C GLY A 90 3.10 12.41 3.98
N LEU A 91 3.05 11.94 2.72
CA LEU A 91 3.66 10.68 2.28
C LEU A 91 4.92 10.93 1.44
N CYS A 92 5.97 10.17 1.71
CA CYS A 92 7.14 10.09 0.85
C CYS A 92 6.88 9.07 -0.26
N MET A 93 7.05 9.48 -1.51
CA MET A 93 6.89 8.62 -2.68
C MET A 93 8.12 8.73 -3.57
N ASP A 94 8.48 7.65 -4.26
CA ASP A 94 9.52 7.73 -5.27
C ASP A 94 9.13 8.82 -6.27
N LYS A 95 10.09 9.67 -6.63
CA LYS A 95 9.91 10.70 -7.65
C LYS A 95 9.36 9.97 -8.86
N PRO A 96 8.28 10.46 -9.49
CA PRO A 96 7.64 9.76 -10.58
C PRO A 96 8.67 9.54 -11.68
N THR A 97 9.27 8.35 -11.70
CA THR A 97 9.79 7.76 -12.93
C THR A 97 8.58 7.69 -13.85
N ARG A 98 8.79 7.93 -15.14
CA ARG A 98 7.76 8.18 -16.19
C ARG A 98 6.56 7.20 -16.24
N VAL A 99 6.57 6.15 -15.43
CA VAL A 99 5.52 5.14 -15.23
C VAL A 99 4.27 5.70 -14.53
N TYR A 100 4.39 6.77 -13.72
CA TYR A 100 3.25 7.33 -12.94
C TYR A 100 2.60 8.58 -13.54
N ASN A 101 2.45 8.65 -14.88
CA ASN A 101 1.43 9.53 -15.49
C ASN A 101 0.02 9.00 -15.19
N TYR A 102 -0.32 8.85 -13.90
CA TYR A 102 -1.68 8.57 -13.47
C TYR A 102 -2.40 9.92 -13.32
N PRO A 103 -3.43 10.22 -14.13
CA PRO A 103 -4.26 11.37 -13.86
C PRO A 103 -4.99 11.07 -12.55
N PHE A 104 -4.65 11.78 -11.48
CA PHE A 104 -5.54 11.89 -10.33
C PHE A 104 -6.85 12.51 -10.83
N LYS A 105 -7.80 11.69 -11.28
CA LYS A 105 -9.17 12.13 -11.51
C LYS A 105 -9.71 12.55 -10.14
N LYS A 106 -9.81 13.86 -9.93
CA LYS A 106 -10.54 14.44 -8.81
C LYS A 106 -12.00 14.01 -8.97
N PHE A 107 -12.45 13.07 -8.15
CA PHE A 107 -13.87 12.87 -7.95
C PHE A 107 -14.36 14.00 -7.04
N ARG A 108 -15.19 14.90 -7.59
CA ARG A 108 -16.00 15.81 -6.77
C ARG A 108 -17.21 15.01 -6.28
N ASN A 109 -17.47 15.06 -4.98
CA ASN A 109 -18.75 14.67 -4.42
C ASN A 109 -19.84 15.62 -4.91
#